data_AF-A0A1F8P616-F1
#
_entry.id   AF-A0A1F8P616-F1
#
_cell.length_a   1.000
_cell.length_b   1.000
_cell.length_c   1.000
_cell.angle_alpha   90.00
_cell.angle_beta   90.00
_cell.angle_gamma   90.00
#
_symmetry.space_group_name_H-M   'P 1'
#
loop_
_entity.id
_entity.type
_entity.pdbx_description
1 polymer ?
#
loop_
_entity_poly.entity_id
_entity_poly.type
_entity_poly.pdbx_seq_one_letter_code
_entity_poly.pdbx_strand_id
1 'polypeptide(L)'
;MKRYRILLLTILVLALILLLGSELFFDRPFNWIPGREFLSQRHQMFLARAGIDEVTRHILLLIASLVSLFGIGTFVIYALPKRVRYIAESLAHHPTPLWGYLGVGLVGAMGIGATTFLSVFSVYTFPASLLLLLLLFTSTVLGMVGMSYQLGYKLLHLAEWRVKNPLVPFGLGMFILYSAIRIPYLGIVFLLFVGLACLGASLATRFGSGNPWTFRPFVEDEI
;
A
#
# COMPACT_ATOMS: atom_id res chain seq x y z
N MET A 1 -23.06 -0.73 20.44
CA MET A 1 -23.12 -2.02 19.71
C MET A 1 -23.72 -1.90 18.31
N LYS A 2 -25.05 -1.74 18.11
CA LYS A 2 -25.65 -1.66 16.75
C LYS A 2 -25.09 -0.52 15.88
N ARG A 3 -24.72 0.62 16.48
CA ARG A 3 -24.20 1.80 15.79
C ARG A 3 -22.90 1.54 15.00
N TYR A 4 -21.92 0.84 15.57
CA TYR A 4 -20.63 0.60 14.91
C TYR A 4 -20.73 -0.41 13.75
N ARG A 5 -21.64 -1.39 13.85
CA ARG A 5 -21.92 -2.32 12.75
C ARG A 5 -22.56 -1.60 11.56
N ILE A 6 -23.53 -0.72 11.84
CA ILE A 6 -24.13 0.13 10.80
C ILE A 6 -23.07 1.02 10.17
N LEU A 7 -22.22 1.67 10.99
CA LEU A 7 -21.13 2.51 10.49
C LEU A 7 -20.17 1.73 9.59
N LEU A 8 -19.75 0.52 9.98
CA LEU A 8 -18.88 -0.32 9.16
C LEU A 8 -19.54 -0.69 7.82
N LEU A 9 -20.82 -1.06 7.84
CA LEU A 9 -21.59 -1.34 6.62
C LEU A 9 -21.70 -0.08 5.74
N THR A 10 -21.95 1.09 6.33
CA THR A 10 -21.98 2.37 5.61
C THR A 10 -20.64 2.68 4.96
N ILE A 11 -19.51 2.46 5.66
CA ILE A 11 -18.16 2.64 5.10
C ILE A 11 -17.95 1.68 3.92
N LEU A 12 -18.35 0.42 4.04
CA LEU A 12 -18.22 -0.57 2.97
C LEU A 12 -19.04 -0.20 1.73
N VAL A 13 -20.29 0.20 1.93
CA VAL A 13 -21.17 0.66 0.84
C VAL A 13 -20.61 1.92 0.19
N LEU A 14 -20.13 2.87 0.99
CA LEU A 14 -19.52 4.10 0.48
C LEU A 14 -18.23 3.82 -0.30
N ALA A 15 -17.37 2.92 0.20
CA ALA A 15 -16.17 2.48 -0.50
C ALA A 15 -16.52 1.81 -1.85
N LEU A 16 -17.55 0.96 -1.88
CA LEU A 16 -18.04 0.33 -3.11
C LEU A 16 -18.58 1.37 -4.11
N ILE A 17 -19.39 2.33 -3.64
CA ILE A 17 -19.94 3.41 -4.48
C ILE A 17 -18.80 4.28 -5.03
N LEU A 18 -17.82 4.65 -4.19
CA LEU A 18 -16.66 5.43 -4.63
C LEU A 18 -15.86 4.69 -5.68
N LEU A 19 -15.67 3.39 -5.49
CA LEU A 19 -14.91 2.53 -6.38
C LEU A 19 -15.61 2.36 -7.73
N LEU A 20 -16.91 2.07 -7.74
CA LEU A 20 -17.71 1.95 -8.97
C LEU A 20 -17.89 3.31 -9.66
N GLY A 21 -18.19 4.35 -8.89
CA GLY A 21 -18.33 5.71 -9.40
C GLY A 21 -17.03 6.23 -9.99
N SER A 22 -15.88 5.93 -9.37
CA SER A 22 -14.59 6.32 -9.91
C SER A 22 -14.32 5.70 -11.28
N GLU A 23 -14.67 4.44 -11.50
CA GLU A 23 -14.47 3.80 -12.81
C GLU A 23 -15.49 4.31 -13.85
N LEU A 24 -16.75 4.54 -13.47
CA LEU A 24 -17.78 4.96 -14.41
C LEU A 24 -17.70 6.44 -14.82
N PHE A 25 -17.32 7.33 -13.91
CA PHE A 25 -17.33 8.78 -14.16
C PHE A 25 -15.97 9.32 -14.63
N PHE A 26 -14.88 8.63 -14.31
CA PHE A 26 -13.53 9.11 -14.58
C PHE A 26 -12.80 8.14 -15.50
N ASP A 27 -13.42 7.92 -16.65
CA ASP A 27 -12.93 7.04 -17.71
C ASP A 27 -11.71 7.61 -18.47
N ARG A 28 -11.18 8.74 -17.99
CA ARG A 28 -9.88 9.25 -18.45
C ARG A 28 -8.81 8.67 -17.54
N PRO A 29 -8.16 7.55 -17.95
CA PRO A 29 -6.96 7.11 -17.27
C PRO A 29 -6.01 8.30 -17.17
N PHE A 30 -5.44 8.49 -15.99
CA PHE A 30 -4.35 9.42 -15.77
C PHE A 30 -3.17 8.96 -16.66
N ASN A 31 -3.14 9.42 -17.92
CA ASN A 31 -2.23 8.98 -18.99
C ASN A 31 -0.79 9.48 -18.81
N TRP A 32 -0.41 9.89 -17.59
CA TRP A 32 0.90 10.43 -17.28
C TRP A 32 2.01 9.37 -17.24
N ILE A 33 1.68 8.08 -17.38
CA ILE A 33 2.68 7.00 -17.40
C ILE A 33 3.03 6.71 -18.86
N PRO A 34 4.18 7.20 -19.37
CA PRO A 34 4.62 6.89 -20.72
C PRO A 34 4.77 5.37 -20.91
N GLY A 35 4.28 4.85 -22.04
CA GLY A 35 4.33 3.42 -22.38
C GLY A 35 3.13 2.58 -21.93
N ARG A 36 2.20 3.12 -21.13
CA ARG A 36 0.98 2.39 -20.73
C ARG A 36 0.06 2.08 -21.91
N GLU A 37 0.11 2.92 -22.95
CA GLU A 37 -0.66 2.73 -24.19
C GLU A 37 -0.30 1.44 -24.92
N PHE A 38 0.98 1.03 -24.89
CA PHE A 38 1.41 -0.17 -25.61
C PHE A 38 0.83 -1.45 -24.98
N LEU A 39 0.82 -1.51 -23.64
CA LEU A 39 0.23 -2.62 -22.90
C LEU A 39 -1.30 -2.59 -22.93
N SER A 40 -1.90 -1.39 -22.90
CA SER A 40 -3.35 -1.26 -22.97
C SER A 40 -3.88 -1.65 -24.34
N GLN A 41 -3.21 -1.28 -25.44
CA GLN A 41 -3.61 -1.65 -26.81
C GLN A 41 -3.62 -3.17 -27.02
N ARG A 42 -2.60 -3.89 -26.52
CA ARG A 42 -2.55 -5.35 -26.67
C ARG A 42 -3.68 -6.06 -25.91
N HIS A 43 -3.98 -5.59 -24.69
CA HIS A 43 -5.12 -6.11 -23.92
C HIS A 43 -6.46 -5.71 -24.54
N GLN A 44 -6.57 -4.49 -25.09
CA GLN A 44 -7.76 -4.01 -25.80
C GLN A 44 -8.10 -4.91 -26.98
N MET A 45 -7.12 -5.29 -27.80
CA MET A 45 -7.37 -6.18 -28.95
C MET A 45 -7.87 -7.57 -28.53
N PHE A 46 -7.33 -8.13 -27.44
CA PHE A 46 -7.77 -9.44 -26.96
C PHE A 46 -9.21 -9.41 -26.45
N LEU A 47 -9.57 -8.39 -25.66
CA LEU A 47 -10.89 -8.26 -25.05
C LEU A 47 -11.95 -7.84 -26.09
N ALA A 48 -11.60 -7.01 -27.06
CA ALA A 48 -12.48 -6.65 -28.17
C ALA A 48 -12.87 -7.88 -29.01
N ARG A 49 -11.94 -8.83 -29.20
CA ARG A 49 -12.23 -10.11 -29.87
C ARG A 49 -13.17 -11.02 -29.09
N ALA A 50 -13.23 -10.88 -27.77
CA ALA A 50 -14.11 -11.67 -26.91
C ALA A 50 -15.55 -11.11 -26.84
N GLY A 51 -15.84 -9.98 -27.50
CA GLY A 51 -17.18 -9.37 -27.50
C GLY A 51 -17.63 -8.83 -26.14
N ILE A 52 -16.68 -8.57 -25.22
CA ILE A 52 -16.97 -8.05 -23.89
C ILE A 52 -17.25 -6.55 -23.99
N ASP A 53 -18.37 -6.10 -23.44
CA ASP A 53 -18.72 -4.69 -23.37
C ASP A 53 -17.74 -3.91 -22.48
N GLU A 54 -17.67 -2.59 -22.70
CA GLU A 54 -16.72 -1.72 -22.01
C GLU A 54 -16.92 -1.74 -20.49
N VAL A 55 -18.17 -1.70 -20.02
CA VAL A 55 -18.49 -1.70 -18.59
C VAL A 55 -18.04 -2.99 -17.92
N THR A 56 -18.37 -4.15 -18.48
CA THR A 56 -17.92 -5.45 -17.96
C THR A 56 -16.39 -5.53 -17.94
N ARG A 57 -15.72 -4.99 -18.95
CA ARG A 57 -14.26 -4.93 -18.99
C ARG A 57 -13.67 -4.11 -17.84
N HIS A 58 -14.19 -2.93 -17.55
CA HIS A 58 -13.72 -2.11 -16.41
C HIS A 58 -13.90 -2.86 -15.09
N ILE A 59 -15.06 -3.48 -14.89
CA ILE A 59 -15.35 -4.28 -13.69
C ILE A 59 -14.38 -5.46 -13.58
N LEU A 60 -14.12 -6.20 -14.66
CA LEU A 60 -13.19 -7.32 -14.66
C LEU A 60 -11.76 -6.89 -14.34
N LEU A 61 -11.28 -5.79 -14.92
CA LEU A 61 -9.95 -5.25 -14.62
C LEU A 61 -9.84 -4.81 -13.16
N LEU A 62 -10.90 -4.21 -12.63
CA LEU A 62 -10.96 -3.83 -11.24
C LEU A 62 -10.86 -5.05 -10.33
N ILE A 63 -11.70 -6.05 -10.54
CA ILE A 63 -11.70 -7.30 -9.77
C ILE A 63 -10.32 -7.97 -9.87
N ALA A 64 -9.76 -8.08 -11.08
CA ALA A 64 -8.45 -8.68 -11.30
C ALA A 64 -7.35 -7.94 -10.53
N SER A 65 -7.37 -6.60 -10.51
CA SER A 65 -6.38 -5.82 -9.76
C SER A 65 -6.53 -5.98 -8.25
N LEU A 66 -7.76 -6.02 -7.74
CA LEU A 66 -8.04 -6.21 -6.32
C LEU A 66 -7.63 -7.62 -5.86
N VAL A 67 -7.95 -8.65 -6.66
CA VAL A 67 -7.53 -10.04 -6.43
C VAL A 67 -6.02 -10.17 -6.47
N SER A 68 -5.35 -9.53 -7.44
CA SER A 68 -3.89 -9.58 -7.57
C SER A 68 -3.20 -8.95 -6.36
N LEU A 69 -3.63 -7.74 -5.96
CA LEU A 69 -3.06 -7.08 -4.79
C LEU A 69 -3.37 -7.86 -3.51
N PHE A 70 -4.58 -8.40 -3.36
CA PHE A 70 -4.95 -9.25 -2.24
C PHE A 70 -4.07 -10.50 -2.17
N GLY A 71 -3.78 -11.14 -3.32
CA GLY A 71 -2.87 -12.27 -3.43
C GLY A 71 -1.45 -11.92 -2.98
N ILE A 72 -0.90 -10.79 -3.45
CA ILE A 72 0.43 -10.30 -3.05
C ILE A 72 0.47 -10.04 -1.54
N GLY A 73 -0.52 -9.33 -0.99
CA GLY A 73 -0.55 -9.03 0.45
C GLY A 73 -0.75 -10.28 1.29
N THR A 74 -1.57 -11.23 0.84
CA THR A 74 -1.72 -12.55 1.46
C THR A 74 -0.39 -13.29 1.49
N PHE A 75 0.33 -13.33 0.37
CA PHE A 75 1.66 -13.92 0.30
C PHE A 75 2.63 -13.26 1.29
N VAL A 76 2.65 -11.93 1.39
CA VAL A 76 3.48 -11.18 2.34
C VAL A 76 3.12 -11.50 3.79
N ILE A 77 1.82 -11.58 4.13
CA ILE A 77 1.36 -11.94 5.48
C ILE A 77 1.85 -13.34 5.87
N TYR A 78 1.78 -14.31 4.95
CA TYR A 78 2.23 -15.68 5.24
C TYR A 78 3.75 -15.84 5.21
N ALA A 79 4.45 -15.12 4.32
CA ALA A 79 5.90 -15.16 4.23
C ALA A 79 6.57 -14.46 5.43
N LEU A 80 5.99 -13.35 5.91
CA LEU A 80 6.61 -12.45 6.89
C LEU A 80 5.63 -12.04 8.02
N PRO A 81 4.94 -12.98 8.70
CA PRO A 81 3.84 -12.67 9.62
C PRO A 81 4.26 -11.79 10.80
N LYS A 82 5.46 -12.05 11.37
CA LYS A 82 5.99 -11.29 12.49
C LYS A 82 6.27 -9.82 12.12
N ARG A 83 6.82 -9.59 10.92
CA ARG A 83 7.15 -8.24 10.44
C ARG A 83 5.90 -7.41 10.18
N VAL A 84 4.92 -8.01 9.49
CA VAL A 84 3.63 -7.35 9.22
C VAL A 84 2.92 -6.99 10.53
N ARG A 85 2.88 -7.93 11.49
CA ARG A 85 2.26 -7.70 12.79
C ARG A 85 2.93 -6.56 13.55
N TYR A 86 4.26 -6.52 13.59
CA TYR A 86 4.98 -5.45 14.28
C TYR A 86 4.74 -4.07 13.66
N ILE A 87 4.72 -3.97 12.32
CA ILE A 87 4.39 -2.73 11.62
C ILE A 87 2.93 -2.31 11.88
N ALA A 88 2.00 -3.26 11.90
CA ALA A 88 0.60 -3.00 12.21
C ALA A 88 0.43 -2.49 13.66
N GLU A 89 1.11 -3.13 14.62
CA GLU A 89 1.11 -2.73 16.03
C GLU A 89 1.76 -1.35 16.21
N SER A 90 2.83 -1.04 15.48
CA SER A 90 3.50 0.26 15.56
C SER A 90 2.60 1.39 15.08
N LEU A 91 1.86 1.17 13.98
CA LEU A 91 0.85 2.12 13.48
C LEU A 91 -0.36 2.27 14.42
N ALA A 92 -0.53 1.36 15.38
CA ALA A 92 -1.69 1.33 16.25
C ALA A 92 -1.45 1.93 17.64
N HIS A 93 -0.31 1.62 18.25
CA HIS A 93 -0.07 1.82 19.69
C HIS A 93 1.04 2.81 20.01
N HIS A 94 1.89 3.19 19.05
CA HIS A 94 2.96 4.15 19.38
C HIS A 94 2.41 5.58 19.48
N PRO A 95 2.91 6.36 20.47
CA PRO A 95 2.55 7.77 20.63
C PRO A 95 3.13 8.65 19.52
N THR A 96 4.00 8.10 18.66
CA THR A 96 4.50 8.82 17.50
C THR A 96 3.31 9.22 16.64
N PRO A 97 3.05 10.53 16.48
CA PRO A 97 1.97 10.97 15.64
C PRO A 97 2.23 10.45 14.22
N LEU A 98 1.16 10.24 13.45
CA LEU A 98 1.25 9.81 12.04
C LEU A 98 2.21 10.70 11.21
N TRP A 99 2.35 11.96 11.61
CA TRP A 99 3.34 12.92 11.11
C TRP A 99 4.80 12.49 11.29
N GLY A 100 5.14 11.78 12.36
CA GLY A 100 6.48 11.23 12.57
C GLY A 100 6.83 10.18 11.51
N TYR A 101 5.92 9.26 11.21
CA TYR A 101 6.12 8.29 10.14
C TYR A 101 6.19 8.96 8.78
N LEU A 102 5.35 9.98 8.51
CA LEU A 102 5.45 10.76 7.28
C LEU A 102 6.81 11.44 7.13
N GLY A 103 7.35 12.03 8.19
CA GLY A 103 8.67 12.66 8.19
C GLY A 103 9.79 11.67 7.88
N VAL A 104 9.79 10.51 8.56
CA VAL A 104 10.76 9.43 8.30
C VAL A 104 10.64 8.91 6.86
N GLY A 105 9.41 8.71 6.39
CA GLY A 105 9.14 8.28 5.02
C GLY A 105 9.62 9.28 3.99
N LEU A 106 9.39 10.58 4.23
CA LEU A 106 9.82 11.66 3.34
C LEU A 106 11.33 11.76 3.27
N VAL A 107 12.03 11.78 4.42
CA VAL A 107 13.50 11.81 4.47
C VAL A 107 14.09 10.55 3.80
N GLY A 108 13.52 9.38 4.08
CA GLY A 108 13.93 8.12 3.44
C GLY A 108 13.72 8.12 1.94
N ALA A 109 12.55 8.56 1.46
CA ALA A 109 12.23 8.67 0.04
C ALA A 109 13.13 9.68 -0.68
N MET A 110 13.40 10.84 -0.07
CA MET A 110 14.31 11.85 -0.62
C MET A 110 15.75 11.33 -0.67
N GLY A 111 16.23 10.66 0.39
CA GLY A 111 17.57 10.07 0.42
C GLY A 111 17.75 8.99 -0.64
N ILE A 112 16.79 8.07 -0.76
CA ILE A 112 16.78 7.03 -1.80
C ILE A 112 16.66 7.67 -3.19
N GLY A 113 15.79 8.67 -3.36
CA GLY A 113 15.58 9.36 -4.63
C GLY A 113 16.84 10.09 -5.11
N ALA A 114 17.49 10.86 -4.22
CA ALA A 114 18.72 11.58 -4.53
C ALA A 114 19.87 10.63 -4.88
N THR A 115 20.06 9.55 -4.08
CA THR A 115 21.09 8.55 -4.35
C THR A 115 20.83 7.78 -5.65
N THR A 116 19.58 7.43 -5.93
CA THR A 116 19.18 6.79 -7.21
C THR A 116 19.45 7.73 -8.38
N PHE A 117 19.08 9.01 -8.27
CA PHE A 117 19.31 10.01 -9.30
C PHE A 117 20.80 10.21 -9.60
N LEU A 118 21.62 10.38 -8.57
CA LEU A 118 23.07 10.50 -8.71
C LEU A 118 23.69 9.22 -9.31
N SER A 119 23.16 8.05 -8.95
CA SER A 119 23.66 6.76 -9.43
C SER A 119 23.40 6.53 -10.92
N VAL A 120 22.41 7.18 -11.51
CA VAL A 120 22.14 7.08 -12.96
C VAL A 120 23.30 7.63 -13.80
N PHE A 121 24.08 8.57 -13.26
CA PHE A 121 25.23 9.16 -13.97
C PHE A 121 26.51 8.32 -13.90
N SER A 122 26.54 7.24 -13.11
CA SER A 122 27.71 6.39 -12.96
C SER A 122 27.37 4.94 -13.30
N VAL A 123 28.06 4.40 -14.29
CA VAL A 123 27.90 3.01 -14.75
C VAL A 123 28.14 2.02 -13.61
N TYR A 124 29.06 2.33 -12.70
CA TYR A 124 29.43 1.46 -11.58
C TYR A 124 28.37 1.43 -10.46
N THR A 125 27.62 2.51 -10.26
CA THR A 125 26.58 2.59 -9.22
C THR A 125 25.18 2.32 -9.74
N PHE A 126 25.01 2.12 -11.05
CA PHE A 126 23.73 1.76 -11.65
C PHE A 126 23.05 0.54 -10.99
N PRO A 127 23.73 -0.59 -10.71
CA PRO A 127 23.12 -1.71 -10.01
C PRO A 127 22.60 -1.37 -8.60
N ALA A 128 23.26 -0.44 -7.90
CA ALA A 128 22.82 0.02 -6.58
C ALA A 128 21.49 0.76 -6.65
N SER A 129 21.25 1.53 -7.73
CA SER A 129 19.97 2.24 -7.94
C SER A 129 18.77 1.27 -8.01
N LEU A 130 18.95 0.11 -8.67
CA LEU A 130 17.92 -0.93 -8.75
C LEU A 130 17.65 -1.58 -7.39
N LEU A 131 18.70 -1.84 -6.61
CA LEU A 131 18.56 -2.38 -5.25
C LEU A 131 17.85 -1.40 -4.33
N LEU A 132 18.15 -0.10 -4.43
CA LEU A 132 17.49 0.95 -3.64
C LEU A 132 16.01 1.08 -4.00
N LEU A 133 15.66 1.01 -5.29
CA LEU A 133 14.26 0.99 -5.74
C LEU A 133 13.53 -0.27 -5.25
N LEU A 134 14.18 -1.44 -5.30
CA LEU A 134 13.62 -2.68 -4.77
C LEU A 134 13.37 -2.59 -3.26
N LEU A 135 14.31 -2.00 -2.51
CA LEU A 135 14.19 -1.76 -1.08
C LEU A 135 13.04 -0.79 -0.78
N LEU A 136 12.93 0.31 -1.53
CA LEU A 136 11.82 1.26 -1.42
C LEU A 136 10.47 0.58 -1.69
N PHE A 137 10.40 -0.21 -2.75
CA PHE A 137 9.21 -0.95 -3.16
C PHE A 137 8.78 -1.96 -2.09
N THR A 138 9.70 -2.84 -1.66
CA THR A 138 9.42 -3.87 -0.65
C THR A 138 9.06 -3.25 0.71
N SER A 139 9.70 -2.15 1.10
CA SER A 139 9.37 -1.40 2.31
C SER A 139 7.94 -0.84 2.27
N THR A 140 7.58 -0.21 1.15
CA THR A 140 6.26 0.36 0.95
C THR A 140 5.19 -0.72 0.93
N VAL A 141 5.43 -1.85 0.26
CA VAL A 141 4.51 -3.01 0.23
C VAL A 141 4.30 -3.56 1.65
N LEU A 142 5.37 -3.77 2.42
CA LEU A 142 5.26 -4.24 3.81
C LEU A 142 4.44 -3.27 4.68
N GLY A 143 4.72 -1.97 4.57
CA GLY A 143 3.96 -0.92 5.25
C GLY A 143 2.48 -0.90 4.87
N MET A 144 2.18 -1.01 3.57
CA MET A 144 0.82 -1.03 3.03
C MET A 144 0.03 -2.24 3.55
N VAL A 145 0.66 -3.41 3.59
CA VAL A 145 0.04 -4.64 4.13
C VAL A 145 -0.23 -4.51 5.62
N GLY A 146 0.74 -4.00 6.40
CA GLY A 146 0.57 -3.75 7.83
C GLY A 146 -0.52 -2.73 8.13
N MET A 147 -0.57 -1.63 7.38
CA MET A 147 -1.60 -0.59 7.51
C MET A 147 -2.99 -1.12 7.14
N SER A 148 -3.10 -1.88 6.04
CA SER A 148 -4.35 -2.51 5.62
C SER A 148 -4.88 -3.47 6.69
N TYR A 149 -4.01 -4.34 7.22
CA TYR A 149 -4.36 -5.25 8.30
C TYR A 149 -4.83 -4.50 9.54
N GLN A 150 -4.09 -3.48 9.98
CA GLN A 150 -4.43 -2.72 11.18
C GLN A 150 -5.73 -1.93 11.04
N LEU A 151 -5.96 -1.32 9.88
CA LEU A 151 -7.18 -0.57 9.60
C LEU A 151 -8.41 -1.49 9.69
N GLY A 152 -8.38 -2.63 9.00
CA GLY A 152 -9.48 -3.57 9.05
C GLY A 152 -9.65 -4.23 10.43
N TYR A 153 -8.56 -4.52 11.14
CA TYR A 153 -8.62 -5.03 12.51
C TYR A 153 -9.31 -4.04 13.46
N LYS A 154 -8.93 -2.76 13.41
CA LYS A 154 -9.58 -1.70 14.21
C LYS A 154 -11.08 -1.60 13.88
N LEU A 155 -11.45 -1.61 12.61
CA LEU A 155 -12.86 -1.52 12.19
C LEU A 155 -13.69 -2.73 12.64
N LEU A 156 -13.17 -3.95 12.49
CA LEU A 156 -13.84 -5.17 12.93
C LEU A 156 -13.95 -5.23 14.45
N HIS A 157 -12.90 -4.80 15.17
CA HIS A 157 -12.92 -4.72 16.63
C HIS A 157 -13.96 -3.72 17.13
N LEU A 158 -14.08 -2.54 16.51
CA LEU A 158 -15.13 -1.55 16.81
C LEU A 158 -16.54 -2.09 16.54
N ALA A 159 -16.69 -2.95 15.52
CA ALA A 159 -17.96 -3.64 15.23
C ALA A 159 -18.23 -4.86 16.12
N GLU A 160 -17.30 -5.20 17.01
CA GLU A 160 -17.29 -6.40 17.86
C GLU A 160 -17.40 -7.70 17.06
N TRP A 161 -16.90 -7.71 15.82
CA TRP A 161 -16.86 -8.90 14.98
C TRP A 161 -15.61 -9.69 15.32
N ARG A 162 -15.80 -10.81 16.03
CA ARG A 162 -14.73 -11.74 16.37
C ARG A 162 -14.36 -12.56 15.14
N VAL A 163 -13.30 -12.14 14.46
CA VAL A 163 -12.78 -12.86 13.30
C VAL A 163 -11.48 -13.55 13.67
N LYS A 164 -11.42 -14.88 13.45
CA LYS A 164 -10.21 -15.70 13.71
C LYS A 164 -9.20 -15.65 12.57
N ASN A 165 -9.66 -15.42 11.35
CA ASN A 165 -8.82 -15.44 10.16
C ASN A 165 -8.18 -14.06 9.90
N PRO A 166 -6.84 -13.93 9.86
CA PRO A 166 -6.16 -12.64 9.64
C PRO A 166 -6.36 -12.05 8.23
N LEU A 167 -6.82 -12.85 7.27
CA LEU A 167 -7.07 -12.38 5.91
C LEU A 167 -8.32 -11.49 5.81
N VAL A 168 -9.28 -11.66 6.71
CA VAL A 168 -10.51 -10.85 6.72
C VAL A 168 -10.25 -9.39 7.10
N PRO A 169 -9.55 -9.06 8.22
CA PRO A 169 -9.17 -7.67 8.49
C PRO A 169 -8.27 -7.10 7.40
N PHE A 170 -7.32 -7.88 6.87
CA PHE A 170 -6.49 -7.44 5.76
C PHE A 170 -7.32 -7.07 4.53
N GLY A 171 -8.20 -7.96 4.06
CA GLY A 171 -9.06 -7.72 2.92
C GLY A 171 -10.00 -6.53 3.11
N LEU A 172 -10.55 -6.35 4.31
CA LEU A 172 -11.39 -5.20 4.64
C LEU A 172 -10.61 -3.88 4.55
N GLY A 173 -9.47 -3.77 5.25
CA GLY A 173 -8.69 -2.54 5.23
C GLY A 173 -8.09 -2.25 3.86
N MET A 174 -7.70 -3.30 3.14
CA MET A 174 -7.24 -3.20 1.75
C MET A 174 -8.33 -2.67 0.83
N PHE A 175 -9.56 -3.19 0.92
CA PHE A 175 -10.69 -2.71 0.10
C PHE A 175 -10.95 -1.22 0.33
N ILE A 176 -10.90 -0.76 1.58
CA ILE A 176 -11.08 0.64 1.94
C ILE A 176 -9.96 1.51 1.38
N LEU A 177 -8.69 1.13 1.60
CA LEU A 177 -7.55 1.89 1.11
C LEU A 177 -7.51 1.92 -0.42
N TYR A 178 -7.80 0.80 -1.07
CA TYR A 178 -7.89 0.70 -2.52
C TYR A 178 -8.97 1.64 -3.08
N SER A 179 -10.15 1.65 -2.46
CA SER A 179 -11.25 2.54 -2.86
C SER A 179 -10.89 4.01 -2.69
N ALA A 180 -10.18 4.38 -1.61
CA ALA A 180 -9.72 5.74 -1.38
C ALA A 180 -8.65 6.19 -2.39
N ILE A 181 -7.71 5.31 -2.77
CA ILE A 181 -6.68 5.57 -3.79
C ILE A 181 -7.30 5.80 -5.17
N ARG A 182 -8.47 5.22 -5.44
CA ARG A 182 -9.13 5.35 -6.75
C ARG A 182 -9.77 6.72 -6.96
N ILE A 183 -10.03 7.50 -5.91
CA ILE A 183 -10.65 8.82 -6.05
C ILE A 183 -9.79 9.72 -6.97
N PRO A 184 -10.32 10.32 -8.03
CA PRO A 184 -9.56 11.19 -8.91
C PRO A 184 -8.96 12.39 -8.17
N TYR A 185 -7.73 12.76 -8.52
CA TYR A 185 -6.92 13.83 -7.89
C TYR A 185 -6.57 13.59 -6.42
N LEU A 186 -7.57 13.34 -5.57
CA LEU A 186 -7.39 13.02 -4.15
C LEU A 186 -6.64 11.70 -3.95
N GLY A 187 -6.82 10.73 -4.84
CA GLY A 187 -6.18 9.43 -4.79
C GLY A 187 -4.67 9.51 -4.91
N ILE A 188 -4.13 10.46 -5.69
CA ILE A 188 -2.68 10.67 -5.81
C ILE A 188 -2.13 11.27 -4.51
N VAL A 189 -2.80 12.29 -3.97
CA VAL A 189 -2.42 12.90 -2.69
C VAL A 189 -2.49 11.88 -1.56
N PHE A 190 -3.56 11.08 -1.54
CA PHE A 190 -3.75 10.00 -0.58
C PHE A 190 -2.70 8.89 -0.75
N LEU A 191 -2.37 8.49 -1.98
CA LEU A 191 -1.34 7.51 -2.28
C LEU A 191 0.04 7.99 -1.84
N LEU A 192 0.39 9.26 -2.08
CA LEU A 192 1.65 9.84 -1.60
C LEU A 192 1.69 9.87 -0.08
N PHE A 193 0.62 10.33 0.56
CA PHE A 193 0.52 10.41 2.01
C PHE A 193 0.61 9.01 2.66
N VAL A 194 -0.20 8.07 2.21
CA VAL A 194 -0.20 6.69 2.71
C VAL A 194 1.11 5.98 2.36
N GLY A 195 1.64 6.17 1.16
CA GLY A 195 2.91 5.60 0.72
C GLY A 195 4.07 6.06 1.59
N LEU A 196 4.19 7.36 1.85
CA LEU A 196 5.19 7.93 2.75
C LEU A 196 5.00 7.44 4.18
N ALA A 197 3.76 7.39 4.69
CA ALA A 197 3.49 6.88 6.03
C ALA A 197 3.86 5.39 6.16
N CYS A 198 3.54 4.56 5.15
CA CYS A 198 3.86 3.14 5.10
C CYS A 198 5.36 2.90 5.02
N LEU A 199 6.04 3.64 4.14
CA LEU A 199 7.50 3.62 4.00
C LEU A 199 8.17 4.01 5.33
N GLY A 200 7.73 5.12 5.93
CA GLY A 200 8.26 5.61 7.18
C GLY A 200 8.00 4.68 8.36
N ALA A 201 6.83 4.06 8.44
CA ALA A 201 6.54 3.04 9.45
C ALA A 201 7.44 1.80 9.28
N SER A 202 7.65 1.35 8.05
CA SER A 202 8.57 0.25 7.75
C SER A 202 10.02 0.61 8.12
N LEU A 203 10.51 1.80 7.76
CA LEU A 203 11.87 2.25 8.10
C LEU A 203 12.05 2.47 9.62
N ALA A 204 11.08 3.11 10.28
CA ALA A 204 11.10 3.36 11.71
C ALA A 204 11.14 2.04 12.52
N THR A 205 10.48 1.00 12.03
CA THR A 205 10.48 -0.35 12.63
C THR A 205 11.60 -1.26 12.12
N ARG A 206 12.55 -0.73 11.33
CA ARG A 206 13.63 -1.51 10.70
C ARG A 206 13.08 -2.74 9.95
N PHE A 207 12.14 -2.49 9.05
CA PHE A 207 11.42 -3.50 8.27
C PHE A 207 10.71 -4.55 9.14
N GLY A 208 10.11 -4.11 10.25
CA GLY A 208 9.41 -4.97 11.20
C GLY A 208 10.29 -5.93 12.01
N SER A 209 11.57 -5.59 12.22
CA SER A 209 12.49 -6.43 13.00
C SER A 209 12.23 -6.40 14.51
N GLY A 210 11.49 -5.41 15.02
CA GLY A 210 11.21 -5.27 16.45
C GLY A 210 12.30 -4.56 17.26
N ASN A 211 13.48 -4.34 16.68
CA ASN A 211 14.63 -3.78 17.40
C ASN A 211 14.63 -2.24 17.35
N PRO A 212 14.90 -1.54 18.48
CA PRO A 212 15.02 -0.09 18.48
C PRO A 212 16.23 0.38 17.67
N TRP A 213 16.15 1.61 17.15
CA TRP A 213 17.30 2.25 16.54
C TRP A 213 18.39 2.49 17.59
N THR A 214 19.53 1.82 17.42
CA THR A 214 20.71 1.98 18.28
C THR A 214 21.96 2.05 17.43
N PHE A 215 22.83 3.01 17.77
CA PHE A 215 24.17 3.15 17.22
C PHE A 215 25.21 2.34 18.02
N ARG A 216 24.80 1.62 19.07
CA ARG A 216 25.71 0.77 19.87
C ARG A 216 26.60 -0.14 19.02
N PRO A 217 26.13 -0.76 17.91
CA PRO A 217 27.00 -1.60 17.08
C PRO A 217 28.15 -0.86 16.38
N PHE A 218 28.12 0.48 16.34
CA PHE A 218 29.15 1.32 15.71
C PHE A 218 30.04 2.03 16.73
N VAL A 219 29.74 1.92 18.02
CA VAL A 219 30.66 2.38 19.06
C VAL A 219 31.62 1.20 19.27
N GLU A 220 32.86 1.35 18.82
CA GLU A 220 33.93 0.40 19.17
C GLU A 220 34.02 0.38 20.70
N ASP A 221 33.76 -0.77 21.30
CA ASP A 221 34.05 -0.96 22.72
C ASP A 221 35.55 -0.71 22.88
N GLU A 222 35.94 0.36 23.60
CA GLU A 222 37.35 0.63 23.90
C GLU A 222 37.91 -0.60 24.65
N ILE A 223 38.68 -1.42 23.94
CA ILE A 223 39.43 -2.57 24.47
C ILE A 223 40.68 -2.06 25.18
#